data_AF-A0AAF0QMU5-F1
#
_entry.id   AF-A0AAF0QMU5-F1
#
_cell.length_a   1.000
_cell.length_b   1.000
_cell.length_c   1.000
_cell.angle_alpha   90.00
_cell.angle_beta   90.00
_cell.angle_gamma   90.00
#
_symmetry.space_group_name_H-M   'P 1'
#
loop_
_entity.id
_entity.type
_entity.pdbx_description
1 polymer ?
#
loop_
_entity_poly.entity_id
_entity_poly.type
_entity_poly.pdbx_seq_one_letter_code
_entity_poly.pdbx_strand_id
1 'polypeptide(L)'
;MGTVSLKELFPDIFVLAQHQEKTVAEMWSPQGWNMIFRRNLNDWEIPQMIELFTLLESFQGIQTGEDYLWWHGHNKGRYRVKEGYKQTNLRENQDFKWPWKQIWRVKMPQKVACFTWLLANEAVLTLDNVAKREAFPRVCLARLMRLFSVGRRLELGLQTEKDGG
;
A
#
# COMPACT_ATOMS: atom_id res chain seq x y z
N MET A 1 -21.34 -2.12 -7.38
CA MET A 1 -20.20 -3.00 -7.04
C MET A 1 -18.95 -2.15 -6.95
N GLY A 2 -18.39 -2.04 -5.74
CA GLY A 2 -17.46 -0.99 -5.33
C GLY A 2 -15.99 -1.28 -5.59
N THR A 3 -15.14 -0.35 -5.16
CA THR A 3 -13.67 -0.37 -5.29
C THR A 3 -12.97 -1.40 -4.38
N VAL A 4 -13.72 -2.13 -3.56
CA VAL A 4 -13.25 -3.02 -2.50
C VAL A 4 -13.91 -4.39 -2.69
N SER A 5 -13.15 -5.46 -2.47
CA SER A 5 -13.66 -6.82 -2.65
C SER A 5 -14.66 -7.22 -1.56
N LEU A 6 -15.61 -8.11 -1.86
CA LEU A 6 -16.54 -8.64 -0.85
C LEU A 6 -15.82 -9.31 0.33
N LYS A 7 -14.65 -9.90 0.07
CA LYS A 7 -13.76 -10.49 1.09
C LYS A 7 -13.26 -9.45 2.09
N GLU A 8 -12.94 -8.26 1.63
CA GLU A 8 -12.45 -7.18 2.48
C GLU A 8 -13.59 -6.50 3.25
N LEU A 9 -14.78 -6.41 2.65
CA LEU A 9 -15.96 -5.84 3.31
C LEU A 9 -16.54 -6.77 4.37
N PHE A 10 -16.57 -8.08 4.10
CA PHE A 10 -17.18 -9.10 4.97
C PHE A 10 -16.22 -10.26 5.24
N PRO A 11 -15.09 -10.02 5.93
CA PRO A 11 -14.08 -11.03 6.15
C PRO A 11 -14.60 -12.23 6.95
N ASP A 12 -15.43 -11.99 7.97
CA ASP A 12 -15.97 -13.04 8.84
C ASP A 12 -16.88 -13.99 8.04
N ILE A 13 -17.79 -13.44 7.24
CA ILE A 13 -18.68 -14.21 6.36
C ILE A 13 -17.87 -14.95 5.28
N PHE A 14 -16.86 -14.29 4.70
CA PHE A 14 -16.01 -14.90 3.67
C PHE A 14 -15.26 -16.12 4.18
N VAL A 15 -14.76 -16.09 5.41
CA VAL A 15 -14.09 -17.25 6.04
C VAL A 15 -15.03 -18.46 6.15
N LEU A 16 -16.33 -18.22 6.36
CA LEU A 16 -17.33 -19.28 6.47
C LEU A 16 -17.77 -19.86 5.13
N ALA A 17 -17.60 -19.11 4.03
CA ALA A 17 -17.94 -19.58 2.70
C ALA A 17 -17.17 -20.88 2.37
N GLN A 18 -17.89 -21.87 1.85
CA GLN A 18 -17.32 -23.12 1.36
C GLN A 18 -16.57 -22.90 0.04
N HIS A 19 -17.06 -21.98 -0.79
CA HIS A 19 -16.53 -21.71 -2.12
C HIS A 19 -15.95 -20.29 -2.19
N GLN A 20 -14.67 -20.14 -1.85
CA GLN A 20 -13.97 -18.85 -1.85
C GLN A 20 -13.37 -18.48 -3.22
N GLU A 21 -13.14 -19.48 -4.07
CA GLU A 21 -12.47 -19.32 -5.38
C GLU A 21 -13.47 -19.30 -6.55
N LYS A 22 -14.78 -19.36 -6.27
CA LYS A 22 -15.80 -19.32 -7.32
C LYS A 22 -16.03 -17.90 -7.80
N THR A 23 -16.28 -17.77 -9.09
CA THR A 23 -16.61 -16.49 -9.73
C THR A 23 -18.05 -16.07 -9.41
N VAL A 24 -18.34 -14.77 -9.55
CA VAL A 24 -19.71 -14.25 -9.41
C VAL A 24 -20.66 -14.94 -10.40
N ALA A 25 -20.18 -15.26 -11.60
CA ALA A 25 -20.96 -15.95 -12.61
C ALA A 25 -21.39 -17.36 -12.20
N GLU A 26 -20.55 -18.09 -11.46
CA GLU A 26 -20.87 -19.43 -10.95
C GLU A 26 -21.75 -19.41 -9.71
N MET A 27 -21.72 -18.31 -8.95
CA MET A 27 -22.45 -18.17 -7.68
C MET A 27 -23.83 -17.54 -7.84
N TRP A 28 -24.10 -16.88 -8.97
CA TRP A 28 -25.37 -16.21 -9.24
C TRP A 28 -26.28 -17.01 -10.17
N SER A 29 -27.55 -17.11 -9.82
CA SER A 29 -28.62 -17.63 -10.67
C SER A 29 -29.83 -16.69 -10.69
N PRO A 30 -30.75 -16.83 -11.65
CA PRO A 30 -32.03 -16.09 -11.63
C PRO A 30 -32.87 -16.34 -10.38
N GLN A 31 -32.60 -17.44 -9.65
CA GLN A 31 -33.25 -17.80 -8.39
C GLN A 31 -32.55 -17.20 -7.16
N GLY A 32 -31.37 -16.59 -7.33
CA GLY A 32 -30.63 -15.90 -6.27
C GLY A 32 -29.16 -16.32 -6.16
N TRP A 33 -28.55 -15.97 -5.03
CA TRP A 33 -27.15 -16.28 -4.73
C TRP A 33 -27.00 -17.67 -4.12
N ASN A 34 -26.15 -18.51 -4.71
CA ASN A 34 -25.85 -19.85 -4.23
C ASN A 34 -24.70 -19.85 -3.21
N MET A 35 -24.95 -19.32 -2.01
CA MET A 35 -23.95 -19.28 -0.94
C MET A 35 -24.06 -20.48 -0.02
N ILE A 36 -22.99 -21.27 0.06
CA ILE A 36 -22.90 -22.41 0.97
C ILE A 36 -21.84 -22.12 2.02
N PHE A 37 -22.21 -22.29 3.29
CA PHE A 37 -21.34 -22.09 4.43
C PHE A 37 -20.88 -23.43 5.03
N ARG A 38 -19.67 -23.47 5.59
CA ARG A 38 -19.10 -24.68 6.20
C ARG A 38 -19.78 -25.08 7.51
N ARG A 39 -20.50 -24.15 8.14
CA ARG A 39 -21.31 -24.33 9.34
C ARG A 39 -22.49 -23.35 9.32
N ASN A 40 -23.45 -23.57 10.21
CA ASN A 40 -24.52 -22.60 10.43
C ASN A 40 -23.95 -21.28 10.95
N LEU A 41 -24.63 -20.18 10.58
CA LEU A 41 -24.34 -18.84 11.09
C LEU A 41 -24.76 -18.75 12.55
N ASN A 42 -23.93 -18.09 13.36
CA ASN A 42 -24.28 -17.73 14.72
C ASN A 42 -25.07 -16.41 14.74
N ASP A 43 -25.77 -16.13 15.83
CA ASP A 43 -26.61 -14.94 15.97
C ASP A 43 -25.85 -13.62 15.73
N TRP A 44 -24.55 -13.56 16.06
CA TRP A 44 -23.70 -12.39 15.83
C TRP A 44 -23.22 -12.23 14.37
N GLU A 45 -23.30 -13.27 13.55
CA GLU A 45 -22.93 -13.23 12.12
C GLU A 45 -24.12 -12.83 11.23
N ILE A 46 -25.35 -12.99 11.73
CA ILE A 46 -26.58 -12.66 11.01
C ILE A 46 -26.63 -11.20 10.53
N PRO A 47 -26.28 -10.18 11.33
CA PRO A 47 -26.33 -8.79 10.87
C PRO A 47 -25.40 -8.52 9.69
N GLN A 48 -24.18 -9.09 9.71
CA GLN A 48 -23.24 -8.96 8.60
C GLN A 48 -23.77 -9.65 7.33
N MET A 49 -24.46 -10.78 7.50
CA MET A 49 -25.07 -11.48 6.37
C MET A 49 -26.20 -10.68 5.73
N ILE A 50 -27.01 -9.99 6.54
CA ILE A 50 -28.06 -9.10 6.05
C ILE A 50 -27.44 -7.96 5.25
N GLU A 51 -26.40 -7.31 5.78
CA GLU A 51 -25.69 -6.23 5.09
C GLU A 51 -25.07 -6.69 3.77
N LEU A 52 -24.48 -7.89 3.74
CA LEU A 52 -24.00 -8.51 2.51
C LEU A 52 -25.13 -8.65 1.50
N PHE A 53 -26.28 -9.21 1.88
CA PHE A 53 -27.41 -9.34 0.95
C PHE A 53 -27.94 -8.00 0.47
N THR A 54 -28.05 -6.98 1.34
CA THR A 54 -28.44 -5.63 0.95
C THR A 54 -27.48 -5.03 -0.07
N LEU A 55 -26.17 -5.26 0.07
CA LEU A 55 -25.20 -4.84 -0.95
C LEU A 55 -25.43 -5.56 -2.28
N LEU A 56 -25.74 -6.86 -2.23
CA LEU A 56 -25.97 -7.70 -3.39
C LEU A 56 -27.31 -7.43 -4.09
N GLU A 57 -28.30 -6.85 -3.43
CA GLU A 57 -29.56 -6.40 -4.07
C GLU A 57 -29.32 -5.39 -5.20
N SER A 58 -28.23 -4.62 -5.11
CA SER A 58 -27.82 -3.70 -6.18
C SER A 58 -27.28 -4.39 -7.43
N PHE A 59 -27.06 -5.72 -7.38
CA PHE A 59 -26.54 -6.50 -8.49
C PHE A 59 -27.63 -6.73 -9.55
N GLN A 60 -27.39 -6.21 -10.75
CA GLN A 60 -28.35 -6.31 -11.87
C GLN A 60 -28.22 -7.61 -12.68
N GLY A 61 -27.44 -8.58 -12.20
CA GLY A 61 -27.18 -9.85 -12.88
C GLY A 61 -25.92 -9.85 -13.73
N ILE A 62 -25.66 -11.00 -14.35
CA ILE A 62 -24.52 -11.22 -15.24
C ILE A 62 -24.87 -10.67 -16.62
N GLN A 63 -24.04 -9.77 -17.15
CA GLN A 63 -24.16 -9.30 -18.52
C GLN A 63 -23.46 -10.28 -19.46
N THR A 64 -24.05 -10.54 -20.62
CA THR A 64 -23.42 -11.36 -21.67
C THR A 64 -22.28 -10.56 -22.32
N GLY A 65 -21.03 -11.00 -22.12
CA GLY A 65 -19.85 -10.36 -22.71
C GLY A 65 -18.56 -10.75 -21.98
N GLU A 66 -17.43 -10.26 -22.47
CA GLU A 66 -16.14 -10.38 -21.77
C GLU A 66 -16.01 -9.33 -20.66
N ASP A 67 -15.36 -9.70 -19.56
CA ASP A 67 -15.04 -8.78 -18.47
C ASP A 67 -14.06 -7.70 -18.94
N TYR A 68 -14.32 -6.44 -18.55
CA TYR A 68 -13.43 -5.32 -18.83
C TYR A 68 -12.93 -4.65 -17.54
N LEU A 69 -11.66 -4.26 -17.54
CA LEU A 69 -11.08 -3.53 -16.43
C LEU A 69 -11.64 -2.11 -16.37
N TRP A 70 -12.29 -1.77 -15.25
CA TRP A 70 -12.82 -0.42 -15.02
C TRP A 70 -11.92 0.39 -14.08
N TRP A 71 -11.30 1.44 -14.61
CA TRP A 71 -10.48 2.36 -13.81
C TRP A 71 -11.32 3.42 -13.11
N HIS A 72 -11.26 3.44 -11.77
CA HIS A 72 -12.05 4.35 -10.93
C HIS A 72 -11.37 5.71 -10.68
N GLY A 73 -10.11 5.91 -11.09
CA GLY A 73 -9.38 7.15 -10.82
C GLY A 73 -9.85 8.36 -11.66
N HIS A 74 -10.72 8.15 -12.66
CA HIS A 74 -11.34 9.25 -13.43
C HIS A 74 -12.69 8.77 -13.99
N ASN A 75 -13.66 9.68 -14.17
CA ASN A 75 -15.05 9.46 -14.62
C ASN A 75 -15.22 8.86 -16.05
N LYS A 76 -14.21 8.19 -16.60
CA LYS A 76 -14.23 7.65 -17.96
C LYS A 76 -13.84 6.17 -18.03
N GLY A 77 -13.67 5.49 -16.90
CA GLY A 77 -13.40 4.04 -16.83
C GLY A 77 -12.09 3.57 -17.45
N ARG A 78 -11.34 4.47 -18.11
CA ARG A 78 -10.09 4.20 -18.81
C ARG A 78 -8.90 4.67 -18.00
N TYR A 79 -7.93 3.78 -17.85
CA TYR A 79 -6.66 4.11 -17.23
C TYR A 79 -5.89 5.12 -18.08
N ARG A 80 -5.30 6.13 -17.42
CA ARG A 80 -4.35 7.07 -18.03
C ARG A 80 -3.14 7.18 -17.12
N VAL A 81 -1.96 6.98 -17.69
CA VAL A 81 -0.67 6.98 -16.96
C VAL A 81 -0.50 8.25 -16.10
N LYS A 82 -0.79 9.44 -16.66
CA LYS A 82 -0.71 10.71 -15.93
C LYS A 82 -1.58 10.75 -14.67
N GLU A 83 -2.81 10.26 -14.77
CA GLU A 83 -3.76 10.25 -13.64
C GLU A 83 -3.41 9.13 -12.64
N GLY A 84 -2.90 7.99 -13.13
CA GLY A 84 -2.34 6.94 -12.27
C GLY A 84 -1.18 7.44 -11.40
N TYR A 85 -0.25 8.20 -11.99
CA TYR A 85 0.84 8.84 -11.22
C TYR A 85 0.34 9.88 -10.22
N LYS A 86 -0.67 10.68 -10.57
CA LYS A 86 -1.27 11.61 -9.60
C LYS A 86 -1.90 10.87 -8.41
N GLN A 87 -2.68 9.82 -8.67
CA GLN A 87 -3.34 9.05 -7.62
C GLN A 87 -2.35 8.36 -6.68
N THR A 88 -1.25 7.83 -7.22
CA THR A 88 -0.18 7.19 -6.44
C THR A 88 0.64 8.21 -5.65
N ASN A 89 1.04 9.32 -6.27
CA ASN A 89 1.75 10.41 -5.58
C ASN A 89 0.91 11.04 -4.46
N LEU A 90 -0.43 11.11 -4.59
CA LEU A 90 -1.31 11.59 -3.52
C LEU A 90 -1.33 10.63 -2.32
N ARG A 91 -1.24 9.31 -2.55
CA ARG A 91 -1.14 8.32 -1.46
C ARG A 91 0.21 8.38 -0.76
N GLU A 92 1.30 8.61 -1.49
CA GLU A 92 2.63 8.82 -0.88
C GLU A 92 2.72 10.13 -0.08
N ASN A 93 1.89 11.13 -0.40
CA ASN A 93 1.76 12.36 0.37
C ASN A 93 0.85 12.24 1.61
N GLN A 94 0.30 11.06 1.93
CA GLN A 94 -0.30 10.80 3.24
C GLN A 94 0.81 10.71 4.28
N ASP A 95 1.29 11.85 4.75
CA ASP A 95 2.00 12.07 6.03
C ASP A 95 2.98 10.96 6.46
N PHE A 96 3.69 10.31 5.53
CA PHE A 96 4.95 9.67 5.87
C PHE A 96 5.93 10.83 6.10
N LYS A 97 5.82 11.48 7.26
CA LYS A 97 6.83 12.39 7.78
C LYS A 97 8.07 11.56 7.96
N TRP A 98 8.84 11.45 6.88
CA TRP A 98 10.06 10.68 6.81
C TRP A 98 10.88 11.02 8.05
N PRO A 99 11.26 10.02 8.87
CA PRO A 99 11.62 10.25 10.27
C PRO A 99 13.00 10.90 10.44
N TRP A 100 13.59 11.49 9.40
CA TRP A 100 14.92 12.10 9.47
C TRP A 100 15.02 13.10 10.64
N LYS A 101 14.00 13.95 10.85
CA LYS A 101 13.96 14.87 12.00
C LYS A 101 13.95 14.12 13.33
N GLN A 102 13.33 12.94 13.40
CA GLN A 102 13.30 12.11 14.61
C GLN A 102 14.63 11.38 14.83
N ILE A 103 15.29 10.91 13.77
CA ILE A 103 16.60 10.24 13.86
C ILE A 103 17.66 11.17 14.45
N TRP A 104 17.65 12.45 14.08
CA TRP A 104 18.66 13.43 14.52
C TRP A 104 18.27 14.25 15.76
N ARG A 105 16.97 14.34 16.12
CA ARG A 105 16.52 15.07 17.34
C ARG A 105 16.68 14.27 18.63
N VAL A 106 16.69 12.94 18.58
CA VAL A 106 16.82 12.14 19.79
C VAL A 106 18.27 12.19 20.26
N LYS A 107 18.50 12.34 21.57
CA LYS A 107 19.83 12.25 22.19
C LYS A 107 20.33 10.81 22.10
N MET A 108 20.83 10.41 20.94
CA MET A 108 21.44 9.10 20.68
C MET A 108 22.92 9.26 20.33
N PRO A 109 23.77 8.26 20.64
CA PRO A 109 25.13 8.25 20.15
C PRO A 109 25.16 8.30 18.61
N GLN A 110 26.11 9.04 18.06
CA GLN A 110 26.19 9.31 16.61
C GLN A 110 26.25 8.02 15.76
N LYS A 111 26.89 6.97 16.28
CA LYS A 111 26.92 5.64 15.63
C LYS A 111 25.52 5.03 15.44
N VAL A 112 24.65 5.21 16.43
CA VAL A 112 23.26 4.71 16.40
C VAL A 112 22.44 5.53 15.40
N ALA A 113 22.58 6.86 15.40
CA ALA A 113 21.89 7.72 14.42
C ALA A 113 22.30 7.37 12.98
N CYS A 114 23.60 7.16 12.72
CA CYS A 114 24.09 6.73 11.41
C CYS A 114 23.56 5.35 11.01
N PHE A 115 23.52 4.38 11.92
CA PHE A 115 22.98 3.06 11.63
C PHE A 115 21.47 3.11 11.34
N THR A 116 20.69 3.81 12.17
CA THR A 116 19.24 4.00 11.96
C THR A 116 18.95 4.73 10.65
N TRP A 117 19.78 5.71 10.26
CA TRP A 117 19.70 6.35 8.96
C TRP A 117 19.92 5.37 7.81
N LEU A 118 20.95 4.52 7.89
CA LEU A 118 21.17 3.47 6.89
C LEU A 118 20.01 2.48 6.86
N LEU A 119 19.44 2.14 8.01
CA LEU A 119 18.33 1.20 8.13
C LEU A 119 17.06 1.74 7.50
N ALA A 120 16.72 3.01 7.79
CA ALA A 120 15.59 3.69 7.19
C ALA A 120 15.72 3.77 5.66
N ASN A 121 16.93 3.94 5.13
CA ASN A 121 17.19 4.02 3.69
C ASN A 121 17.44 2.65 3.04
N GLU A 122 17.16 1.53 3.72
CA GLU A 122 17.46 0.16 3.25
C GLU A 122 18.91 0.00 2.74
N ALA A 123 19.85 0.73 3.31
CA ALA A 123 21.23 0.84 2.87
C ALA A 123 22.23 0.18 3.84
N VAL A 124 21.73 -0.46 4.91
CA VAL A 124 22.54 -1.28 5.82
C VAL A 124 23.15 -2.44 5.05
N LEU A 125 24.39 -2.79 5.39
CA LEU A 125 25.08 -3.96 4.83
C LEU A 125 24.48 -5.24 5.42
N THR A 126 23.25 -5.57 5.03
CA THR A 126 22.67 -6.90 5.20
C THR A 126 23.15 -7.79 4.05
N LEU A 127 23.19 -9.11 4.26
CA LEU A 127 23.63 -10.08 3.26
C LEU A 127 22.87 -9.90 1.93
N ASP A 128 21.58 -9.58 2.01
CA ASP A 128 20.70 -9.32 0.86
C ASP A 128 21.11 -8.07 0.06
N ASN A 129 21.58 -7.03 0.74
CA ASN A 129 22.05 -5.81 0.10
C ASN A 129 23.42 -5.97 -0.55
N VAL A 130 24.26 -6.86 -0.02
CA VAL A 130 25.53 -7.25 -0.67
C VAL A 130 25.25 -8.04 -1.93
N ALA A 131 24.34 -9.03 -1.86
CA ALA A 131 23.92 -9.82 -3.03
C ALA A 131 23.32 -8.96 -4.15
N LYS A 132 22.49 -7.95 -3.81
CA LYS A 132 21.95 -6.99 -4.80
C LYS A 132 23.03 -6.11 -5.43
N ARG A 133 24.12 -5.80 -4.72
CA ARG A 133 25.22 -4.94 -5.20
C ARG A 133 26.21 -5.66 -6.10
N GLU A 134 26.38 -6.98 -5.95
CA GLU A 134 27.21 -7.77 -6.87
C GLU A 134 26.58 -7.91 -8.27
N ALA A 135 25.29 -7.60 -8.42
CA ALA A 135 24.60 -7.55 -9.70
C ALA A 135 24.75 -6.20 -10.46
N PHE A 136 25.35 -5.16 -9.87
CA PHE A 136 25.46 -3.83 -10.50
C PHE A 136 26.90 -3.24 -10.43
N PRO A 137 27.49 -2.75 -11.55
CA PRO A 137 28.88 -2.29 -11.58
C PRO A 137 29.17 -1.10 -10.65
N ARG A 138 30.40 -1.08 -10.10
CA ARG A 138 30.98 -0.19 -9.05
C ARG A 138 30.98 1.34 -9.31
N VAL A 139 30.17 1.87 -10.22
CA VAL A 139 30.20 3.30 -10.60
C VAL A 139 29.44 4.22 -9.63
N CYS A 140 28.63 3.66 -8.72
CA CYS A 140 27.70 4.46 -7.89
C CYS A 140 28.24 4.92 -6.53
N LEU A 141 29.41 4.45 -6.08
CA LEU A 141 29.98 4.87 -4.77
C LEU A 141 30.30 6.37 -4.71
N ALA A 142 30.63 6.99 -5.85
CA ALA A 142 30.91 8.43 -5.92
C ALA A 142 29.67 9.31 -5.66
N ARG A 143 28.44 8.78 -5.85
CA ARG A 143 27.20 9.56 -5.68
C ARG A 143 26.72 9.60 -4.23
N LEU A 144 26.96 8.53 -3.46
CA LEU A 144 26.67 8.47 -2.02
C LEU A 144 27.59 9.36 -1.18
N MET A 145 28.88 9.45 -1.54
CA MET A 145 29.83 10.36 -0.87
C MET A 145 29.50 11.84 -1.12
N ARG A 146 28.99 12.20 -2.32
CA ARG A 146 28.60 13.58 -2.64
C ARG A 146 27.42 14.09 -1.79
N LEU A 147 26.45 13.23 -1.47
CA LEU A 147 25.32 13.60 -0.59
C LEU A 147 25.77 13.79 0.86
N PHE A 148 26.79 13.04 1.31
CA PHE A 148 27.40 13.23 2.63
C PHE A 148 28.06 14.62 2.77
N SER A 149 28.72 15.10 1.71
CA SER A 149 29.34 16.43 1.69
C SER A 149 28.34 17.59 1.53
N VAL A 150 27.23 17.39 0.81
CA VAL A 150 26.20 18.44 0.65
C VAL A 150 25.39 18.60 1.93
N GLY A 151 25.01 17.50 2.61
CA GLY A 151 24.31 17.56 3.90
C GLY A 151 25.13 18.23 5.00
N ARG A 152 26.44 17.92 5.10
CA ARG A 152 27.33 18.53 6.09
C ARG A 152 27.64 20.01 5.82
N ARG A 153 27.58 20.44 4.55
CA ARG A 153 27.80 21.85 4.17
C ARG A 153 26.60 22.74 4.50
N LEU A 154 25.38 22.21 4.44
CA LEU A 154 24.17 22.91 4.90
C LEU A 154 24.16 23.13 6.42
N GLU A 155 24.68 22.19 7.21
CA GLU A 155 24.79 22.37 8.68
C GLU A 155 25.85 23.39 9.09
N LEU A 156 27.01 23.41 8.43
CA LEU A 156 28.07 24.39 8.75
C LEU A 156 27.70 25.83 8.33
N GLY A 157 26.91 26.01 7.27
CA GLY A 157 26.45 27.33 6.84
C GLY A 157 25.35 27.93 7.74
N LEU A 158 24.49 27.07 8.32
CA LEU A 158 23.43 27.52 9.25
C LEU A 158 23.94 27.78 10.67
N GLN A 159 25.10 27.23 11.03
CA GLN A 159 25.72 27.48 12.34
C GLN A 159 26.48 28.82 12.36
N THR A 160 27.14 29.21 11.27
CA THR A 160 27.87 30.49 11.20
C THR A 160 26.99 31.74 11.11
N GLU A 161 25.71 31.58 10.76
CA GLU A 161 24.75 32.69 10.70
C GLU A 161 24.04 32.94 12.04
N LYS A 162 24.15 32.02 13.01
CA LYS A 162 23.56 32.16 14.35
C LYS A 162 24.49 32.75 15.41
N ASP A 163 25.78 32.87 15.11
CA ASP A 163 26.79 33.37 16.07
C ASP A 163 27.28 34.80 15.73
N GLY A 164 26.57 35.52 14.86
CA GLY A 164 26.96 36.85 14.34
C GLY A 164 25.89 37.94 14.42
N GLY A 165 25.09 37.97 15.49
CA GLY A 165 24.10 39.03 15.76
C GLY A 165 23.95 39.31 17.24
#